data_AF-A0A0D1XS87-F1
#
_entry.id   AF-A0A0D1XS87-F1
#
_cell.length_a   1.000
_cell.length_b   1.000
_cell.length_c   1.000
_cell.angle_alpha   90.00
_cell.angle_beta   90.00
_cell.angle_gamma   90.00
#
_symmetry.space_group_name_H-M   'P 1'
#
loop_
_entity.id
_entity.type
_entity.pdbx_description
1 polymer ?
#
loop_
_entity_poly.entity_id
_entity_poly.type
_entity_poly.pdbx_seq_one_letter_code
_entity_poly.pdbx_strand_id
1 'polypeptide(L)'
;MTKPVPATHNAYTAHINPAGASPILTMDQVWAALEQKVQHAEWFVAGALKSTDVLSVETDDQGHRVTTREVVFVEDNRRIREVCTEYPKLKVEFKQPCGGLVCNIVSQGPGGPEDLCMTYTFQYLHPGASDEEIKELTEKRAKMSKMAVEGTIEAIRKMVQDGRIK
;
A
#
# COMPACT_ATOMS: atom_id res chain seq x y z
N MET A 1 -33.17 -0.01 -7.49
CA MET A 1 -31.73 0.26 -7.26
C MET A 1 -30.99 -1.05 -7.48
N THR A 2 -29.96 -1.07 -8.33
CA THR A 2 -29.10 -2.26 -8.52
C THR A 2 -28.30 -2.52 -7.24
N LYS A 3 -28.25 -3.78 -6.78
CA LYS A 3 -27.42 -4.18 -5.63
C LYS A 3 -25.96 -3.80 -5.93
N PRO A 4 -25.23 -3.18 -5.00
CA PRO A 4 -23.81 -2.89 -5.21
C PRO A 4 -23.02 -4.20 -5.38
N VAL A 5 -21.93 -4.16 -6.15
CA VAL A 5 -21.01 -5.30 -6.30
C VAL A 5 -20.49 -5.68 -4.91
N PRO A 6 -20.54 -6.97 -4.52
CA PRO A 6 -19.98 -7.41 -3.25
C PRO A 6 -18.52 -6.99 -3.10
N ALA A 7 -18.14 -6.53 -1.91
CA ALA A 7 -16.83 -5.96 -1.67
C ALA A 7 -16.40 -6.11 -0.22
N THR A 8 -15.09 -6.25 -0.01
CA THR A 8 -14.48 -6.16 1.32
C THR A 8 -13.82 -4.80 1.48
N HIS A 9 -14.08 -4.15 2.62
CA HIS A 9 -13.50 -2.86 2.98
C HIS A 9 -12.73 -3.01 4.28
N ASN A 10 -11.50 -2.55 4.31
CA ASN A 10 -10.68 -2.62 5.51
C ASN A 10 -9.65 -1.50 5.54
N ALA A 11 -9.31 -1.03 6.72
CA ALA A 11 -8.25 -0.06 6.93
C ALA A 11 -7.42 -0.45 8.16
N TYR A 12 -6.12 -0.19 8.10
CA TYR A 12 -5.24 -0.34 9.24
C TYR A 12 -4.26 0.81 9.31
N THR A 13 -4.05 1.32 10.52
CA THR A 13 -3.16 2.45 10.81
C THR A 13 -2.15 2.05 11.86
N ALA A 14 -0.90 2.43 11.65
CA ALA A 14 0.15 2.35 12.66
C ALA A 14 0.99 3.64 12.69
N HIS A 15 1.51 3.96 13.88
CA HIS A 15 2.53 5.00 14.00
C HIS A 15 3.80 4.54 13.28
N ILE A 16 4.35 5.42 12.44
CA ILE A 16 5.63 5.20 11.77
C ILE A 16 6.76 5.31 12.79
N ASN A 17 6.69 6.28 13.71
CA ASN A 17 7.67 6.53 14.76
C ASN A 17 7.06 6.29 16.16
N PRO A 18 6.75 5.04 16.55
CA PRO A 18 6.31 4.76 17.91
C PRO A 18 7.43 5.06 18.92
N ALA A 19 7.08 5.19 20.19
CA ALA A 19 8.05 5.43 21.26
C ALA A 19 9.17 4.38 21.23
N GLY A 20 10.43 4.84 21.22
CA GLY A 20 11.61 3.99 21.15
C GLY A 20 12.02 3.54 19.75
N ALA A 21 11.33 3.98 18.68
CA ALA A 21 11.75 3.72 17.31
C ALA A 21 13.11 4.35 17.01
N SER A 22 13.98 3.62 16.29
CA SER A 22 15.26 4.12 15.81
C SER A 22 15.64 3.46 14.48
N PRO A 23 15.99 4.23 13.42
CA PRO A 23 15.91 5.68 13.34
C PRO A 23 14.47 6.21 13.38
N ILE A 24 14.34 7.48 13.73
CA ILE A 24 13.12 8.28 13.51
C ILE A 24 13.06 8.58 12.01
N LEU A 25 11.98 8.17 11.37
CA LEU A 25 11.78 8.34 9.93
C LEU A 25 11.16 9.70 9.65
N THR A 26 11.74 10.43 8.71
CA THR A 26 11.18 11.70 8.23
C THR A 26 10.11 11.46 7.17
N MET A 27 9.25 12.46 6.92
CA MET A 27 8.27 12.40 5.82
C MET A 27 8.95 12.14 4.47
N ASP A 28 10.11 12.75 4.22
CA ASP A 28 10.83 12.61 2.95
C ASP A 28 11.38 11.20 2.76
N GLN A 29 11.92 10.58 3.83
CA GLN A 29 12.36 9.19 3.81
C GLN A 29 11.19 8.23 3.57
N VAL A 30 10.06 8.44 4.26
CA VAL A 30 8.86 7.64 4.08
C VAL A 30 8.33 7.76 2.65
N TRP A 31 8.28 8.99 2.13
CA TRP A 31 7.80 9.23 0.77
C TRP A 31 8.70 8.57 -0.28
N ALA A 32 10.01 8.79 -0.20
CA ALA A 32 10.98 8.14 -1.09
C ALA A 32 10.83 6.61 -1.08
N ALA A 33 10.53 6.03 0.08
CA ALA A 33 10.27 4.60 0.19
C ALA A 33 8.96 4.16 -0.48
N LEU A 34 7.90 4.97 -0.39
CA LEU A 34 6.64 4.67 -1.08
C LEU A 34 6.80 4.74 -2.60
N GLU A 35 7.60 5.66 -3.11
CA GLU A 35 7.97 5.73 -4.54
C GLU A 35 8.74 4.47 -4.98
N GLN A 36 9.65 3.97 -4.14
CA GLN A 36 10.32 2.68 -4.36
C GLN A 36 9.33 1.52 -4.29
N LYS A 37 8.37 1.54 -3.36
CA LYS A 37 7.35 0.50 -3.21
C LYS A 37 6.41 0.40 -4.41
N VAL A 38 6.18 1.49 -5.12
CA VAL A 38 5.45 1.47 -6.40
C VAL A 38 6.20 0.60 -7.43
N GLN A 39 7.52 0.61 -7.42
CA GLN A 39 8.35 -0.07 -8.42
C GLN A 39 8.85 -1.45 -7.96
N HIS A 40 8.94 -1.67 -6.65
CA HIS A 40 9.52 -2.86 -6.01
C HIS A 40 8.68 -3.28 -4.80
N ALA A 41 7.41 -3.63 -5.03
CA ALA A 41 6.47 -3.91 -3.93
C ALA A 41 6.92 -5.10 -3.06
N GLU A 42 7.59 -6.08 -3.66
CA GLU A 42 8.13 -7.26 -3.00
C GLU A 42 9.20 -6.92 -1.94
N TRP A 43 9.88 -5.76 -2.03
CA TRP A 43 10.83 -5.35 -0.99
C TRP A 43 10.16 -4.97 0.33
N PHE A 44 8.88 -4.59 0.28
CA PHE A 44 8.13 -4.09 1.43
C PHE A 44 7.13 -5.13 1.97
N VAL A 45 6.66 -6.03 1.11
CA VAL A 45 5.68 -7.06 1.46
C VAL A 45 6.05 -8.42 0.84
N ALA A 46 7.30 -8.86 1.03
CA ALA A 46 7.86 -10.10 0.48
C ALA A 46 7.04 -11.37 0.82
N GLY A 47 6.32 -11.38 1.93
CA GLY A 47 5.43 -12.48 2.30
C GLY A 47 4.15 -12.57 1.44
N ALA A 48 3.78 -11.50 0.74
CA ALA A 48 2.59 -11.44 -0.10
C ALA A 48 2.91 -11.34 -1.60
N LEU A 49 3.95 -10.60 -1.96
CA LEU A 49 4.34 -10.34 -3.35
C LEU A 49 5.71 -10.90 -3.66
N LYS A 50 5.80 -11.55 -4.83
CA LYS A 50 7.00 -12.23 -5.33
C LYS A 50 7.84 -11.32 -6.22
N SER A 51 7.21 -10.53 -7.08
CA SER A 51 7.88 -9.61 -8.00
C SER A 51 6.95 -8.49 -8.46
N THR A 52 7.56 -7.41 -8.94
CA THR A 52 6.90 -6.26 -9.56
C THR A 52 7.55 -5.97 -10.92
N ASP A 53 6.73 -5.93 -11.97
CA ASP A 53 7.14 -5.56 -13.33
C ASP A 53 6.55 -4.18 -13.65
N VAL A 54 7.40 -3.16 -13.83
CA VAL A 54 6.95 -1.81 -14.24
C VAL A 54 6.73 -1.80 -15.76
N LEU A 55 5.50 -1.47 -16.17
CA LEU A 55 5.08 -1.49 -17.57
C LEU A 55 5.16 -0.12 -18.23
N SER A 56 4.79 0.95 -17.51
CA SER A 56 4.97 2.33 -17.96
C SER A 56 5.07 3.28 -16.78
N VAL A 57 5.72 4.43 -16.99
CA VAL A 57 5.79 5.55 -16.06
C VAL A 57 5.48 6.81 -16.87
N GLU A 58 4.43 7.51 -16.47
CA GLU A 58 3.89 8.66 -17.17
C GLU A 58 3.55 9.78 -16.16
N THR A 59 3.18 10.93 -16.68
CA THR A 59 2.65 12.06 -15.89
C THR A 59 1.25 12.36 -16.39
N ASP A 60 0.27 12.43 -15.47
CA ASP A 60 -1.11 12.76 -15.83
C ASP A 60 -1.28 14.26 -16.17
N ASP A 61 -2.49 14.64 -16.58
CA ASP A 61 -2.86 16.01 -16.92
C ASP A 61 -2.78 16.99 -15.73
N GLN A 62 -2.74 16.47 -14.51
CA GLN A 62 -2.61 17.22 -13.27
C GLN A 62 -1.17 17.26 -12.74
N GLY A 63 -0.22 16.62 -13.44
CA GLY A 63 1.19 16.60 -13.07
C GLY A 63 1.57 15.49 -12.07
N HIS A 64 0.68 14.55 -11.77
CA HIS A 64 1.02 13.41 -10.89
C HIS A 64 1.79 12.35 -11.66
N ARG A 65 2.74 11.71 -10.97
CA ARG A 65 3.41 10.53 -11.50
C ARG A 65 2.44 9.34 -11.47
N VAL A 66 2.28 8.70 -12.63
CA VAL A 66 1.42 7.52 -12.79
C VAL A 66 2.28 6.36 -13.29
N THR A 67 2.33 5.29 -12.50
CA THR A 67 3.06 4.07 -12.84
C THR A 67 2.09 2.94 -13.09
N THR A 68 2.09 2.38 -14.31
CA THR A 68 1.40 1.13 -14.57
C THR A 68 2.34 -0.02 -14.30
N ARG A 69 1.95 -0.95 -13.43
CA ARG A 69 2.76 -2.12 -13.05
C ARG A 69 1.96 -3.40 -13.06
N GLU A 70 2.66 -4.53 -13.00
CA GLU A 70 2.10 -5.83 -12.70
C GLU A 70 2.80 -6.44 -11.49
N VAL A 71 2.03 -6.95 -10.53
CA VAL A 71 2.57 -7.62 -9.34
C VAL A 71 2.20 -9.10 -9.35
N VAL A 72 3.11 -9.94 -8.89
CA VAL A 72 2.91 -11.40 -8.76
C VAL A 72 2.72 -11.76 -7.30
N PHE A 73 1.63 -12.44 -6.95
CA PHE A 73 1.41 -12.91 -5.57
C PHE A 73 2.16 -14.21 -5.29
N VAL A 74 2.61 -14.37 -4.04
CA VAL A 74 3.30 -15.59 -3.59
C VAL A 74 2.33 -16.78 -3.49
N GLU A 75 1.09 -16.55 -3.02
CA GLU A 75 0.10 -17.60 -2.71
C GLU A 75 -0.25 -18.49 -3.92
N ASP A 76 -0.45 -17.88 -5.09
CA ASP A 76 -1.01 -18.55 -6.27
C ASP A 76 -0.34 -18.15 -7.60
N ASN A 77 0.75 -17.36 -7.56
CA ASN A 77 1.40 -16.78 -8.73
C ASN A 77 0.46 -15.95 -9.62
N ARG A 78 -0.71 -15.50 -9.12
CA ARG A 78 -1.59 -14.64 -9.90
C ARG A 78 -0.89 -13.32 -10.18
N ARG A 79 -1.12 -12.80 -11.38
CA ARG A 79 -0.65 -11.49 -11.85
C ARG A 79 -1.79 -10.49 -11.74
N ILE A 80 -1.54 -9.37 -11.10
CA ILE A 80 -2.49 -8.26 -11.02
C ILE A 80 -1.83 -7.02 -11.60
N ARG A 81 -2.47 -6.45 -12.62
CA ARG A 81 -2.12 -5.14 -13.15
C ARG A 81 -2.69 -4.05 -12.26
N GLU A 82 -1.90 -3.02 -11.98
CA GLU A 82 -2.30 -1.87 -11.17
C GLU A 82 -1.86 -0.58 -11.87
N VAL A 83 -2.72 0.43 -11.83
CA VAL A 83 -2.37 1.81 -12.16
C VAL A 83 -2.14 2.54 -10.85
N CYS A 84 -0.90 2.97 -10.63
CA CYS A 84 -0.46 3.59 -9.38
C CYS A 84 -0.35 5.10 -9.58
N THR A 85 -1.12 5.90 -8.85
CA THR A 85 -1.03 7.38 -8.88
C THR A 85 -0.41 7.89 -7.59
N GLU A 86 0.65 8.68 -7.74
CA GLU A 86 1.43 9.22 -6.63
C GLU A 86 1.00 10.65 -6.30
N TYR A 87 0.56 10.89 -5.06
CA TYR A 87 0.24 12.21 -4.52
C TYR A 87 1.30 12.58 -3.47
N PRO A 88 2.30 13.41 -3.85
CA PRO A 88 3.49 13.64 -3.05
C PRO A 88 3.24 13.94 -1.58
N LYS A 89 3.93 13.20 -0.70
CA LYS A 89 3.88 13.33 0.76
C LYS A 89 2.48 13.17 1.38
N LEU A 90 1.54 12.55 0.66
CA LEU A 90 0.18 12.31 1.11
C LEU A 90 -0.23 10.86 0.94
N LYS A 91 -0.26 10.37 -0.31
CA LYS A 91 -0.75 9.01 -0.59
C LYS A 91 -0.27 8.46 -1.93
N VAL A 92 -0.35 7.15 -2.07
CA VAL A 92 -0.32 6.46 -3.36
C VAL A 92 -1.61 5.67 -3.51
N GLU A 93 -2.28 5.82 -4.65
CA GLU A 93 -3.46 5.02 -5.01
C GLU A 93 -3.07 3.91 -5.97
N PHE A 94 -3.53 2.68 -5.72
CA PHE A 94 -3.30 1.51 -6.56
C PHE A 94 -4.66 1.02 -7.07
N LYS A 95 -4.97 1.34 -8.32
CA LYS A 95 -6.24 1.00 -8.95
C LYS A 95 -6.11 -0.27 -9.77
N GLN A 96 -6.97 -1.25 -9.50
CA GLN A 96 -7.04 -2.52 -10.22
C GLN A 96 -8.08 -2.43 -11.36
N PRO A 97 -7.89 -3.17 -12.48
CA PRO A 97 -8.85 -3.19 -13.59
C PRO A 97 -10.27 -3.57 -13.19
N CYS A 98 -10.43 -4.41 -12.17
CA CYS A 98 -11.74 -4.81 -11.65
C CYS A 98 -12.48 -3.69 -10.88
N GLY A 99 -11.85 -2.53 -10.66
CA GLY A 99 -12.38 -1.43 -9.86
C GLY A 99 -11.94 -1.45 -8.39
N GLY A 100 -11.15 -2.45 -7.98
CA GLY A 100 -10.51 -2.45 -6.67
C GLY A 100 -9.56 -1.26 -6.49
N LEU A 101 -9.47 -0.76 -5.25
CA LEU A 101 -8.65 0.39 -4.89
C LEU A 101 -7.94 0.13 -3.57
N VAL A 102 -6.62 0.32 -3.57
CA VAL A 102 -5.80 0.34 -2.36
C VAL A 102 -5.17 1.71 -2.24
N CYS A 103 -5.15 2.30 -1.05
CA CYS A 103 -4.44 3.55 -0.80
C CYS A 103 -3.40 3.34 0.29
N ASN A 104 -2.15 3.75 0.02
CA ASN A 104 -1.12 3.88 1.04
C ASN A 104 -1.03 5.35 1.43
N ILE A 105 -1.45 5.70 2.64
CA ILE A 105 -1.59 7.08 3.10
C ILE A 105 -0.57 7.36 4.20
N VAL A 106 0.03 8.54 4.17
CA VAL A 106 0.86 9.07 5.25
C VAL A 106 0.20 10.34 5.78
N SER A 107 0.11 10.46 7.10
CA SER A 107 -0.50 11.63 7.75
C SER A 107 0.34 12.07 8.94
N GLN A 108 0.32 13.37 9.23
CA GLN A 108 0.87 13.91 10.46
C GLN A 108 -0.16 13.83 11.59
N GLY A 109 0.26 13.35 12.75
CA GLY A 109 -0.47 13.36 14.00
C GLY A 109 -0.27 14.67 14.78
N PRO A 110 -0.93 14.80 15.95
CA PRO A 110 -0.89 16.02 16.75
C PRO A 110 0.48 16.30 17.39
N GLY A 111 1.40 15.33 17.43
CA GLY A 111 2.73 15.44 18.04
C GLY A 111 3.78 16.21 17.24
N GLY A 112 3.43 16.71 16.04
CA GLY A 112 4.33 17.49 15.19
C GLY A 112 4.89 16.69 14.00
N PRO A 113 5.92 17.21 13.31
CA PRO A 113 6.38 16.67 12.03
C PRO A 113 6.89 15.22 12.05
N GLU A 114 7.32 14.72 13.21
CA GLU A 114 7.82 13.35 13.39
C GLU A 114 6.73 12.37 13.86
N ASP A 115 5.60 12.87 14.34
CA ASP A 115 4.42 12.05 14.67
C ASP A 115 3.72 11.70 13.36
N LEU A 116 4.26 10.70 12.66
CA LEU A 116 3.73 10.24 11.38
C LEU A 116 2.96 8.94 11.58
N CYS A 117 1.84 8.82 10.87
CA CYS A 117 1.05 7.59 10.79
C CYS A 117 1.00 7.09 9.35
N MET A 118 1.09 5.78 9.18
CA MET A 118 0.84 5.11 7.91
C MET A 118 -0.50 4.39 7.98
N THR A 119 -1.37 4.68 7.02
CA THR A 119 -2.71 4.08 6.93
C THR A 119 -2.90 3.45 5.57
N TYR A 120 -3.18 2.13 5.54
CA TYR A 120 -3.56 1.46 4.31
C TYR A 120 -5.04 1.18 4.29
N THR A 121 -5.70 1.55 3.20
CA THR A 121 -7.09 1.21 2.94
C THR A 121 -7.17 0.21 1.81
N PHE A 122 -8.10 -0.73 1.91
CA PHE A 122 -8.31 -1.79 0.93
C PHE A 122 -9.79 -1.86 0.58
N GLN A 123 -10.09 -1.66 -0.68
CA GLN A 123 -11.39 -1.91 -1.29
C GLN A 123 -11.19 -2.96 -2.38
N TYR A 124 -11.60 -4.19 -2.09
CA TYR A 124 -11.57 -5.27 -3.08
C TYR A 124 -12.97 -5.65 -3.49
N LEU A 125 -13.23 -5.64 -4.79
CA LEU A 125 -14.50 -6.05 -5.37
C LEU A 125 -14.46 -7.55 -5.68
N HIS A 126 -15.53 -8.25 -5.33
CA HIS A 126 -15.70 -9.70 -5.51
C HIS A 126 -17.00 -9.98 -6.28
N PRO A 127 -17.03 -9.74 -7.61
CA PRO A 127 -18.22 -10.00 -8.41
C PRO A 127 -18.68 -11.46 -8.28
N GLY A 128 -19.95 -11.65 -7.93
CA GLY A 128 -20.56 -12.98 -7.81
C GLY A 128 -20.37 -13.67 -6.45
N ALA A 129 -19.62 -13.09 -5.51
CA ALA A 129 -19.42 -13.69 -4.19
C ALA A 129 -20.70 -13.65 -3.33
N SER A 130 -20.92 -14.70 -2.52
CA SER A 130 -21.97 -14.76 -1.51
C SER A 130 -21.65 -13.92 -0.27
N ASP A 131 -22.65 -13.68 0.57
CA ASP A 131 -22.46 -12.92 1.81
C ASP A 131 -21.54 -13.68 2.80
N GLU A 132 -21.58 -15.03 2.81
CA GLU A 132 -20.67 -15.88 3.58
C GLU A 132 -19.22 -15.77 3.10
N GLU A 133 -18.98 -15.82 1.78
CA GLU A 133 -17.64 -15.66 1.20
C GLU A 133 -17.06 -14.28 1.53
N ILE A 134 -17.88 -13.23 1.45
CA ILE A 134 -17.48 -11.86 1.83
C ILE A 134 -17.07 -11.79 3.31
N LYS A 135 -17.79 -12.48 4.19
CA LYS A 135 -17.45 -12.52 5.62
C LYS A 135 -16.07 -13.16 5.86
N GLU A 136 -15.82 -14.32 5.26
CA GLU A 136 -14.53 -15.02 5.37
C GLU A 136 -13.38 -14.18 4.80
N LEU A 137 -13.60 -13.57 3.63
CA LEU A 137 -12.61 -12.70 3.00
C LEU A 137 -12.30 -11.49 3.89
N THR A 138 -13.30 -10.90 4.54
CA THR A 138 -13.12 -9.75 5.44
C THR A 138 -12.18 -10.07 6.60
N GLU A 139 -12.34 -11.23 7.24
CA GLU A 139 -11.46 -11.67 8.33
C GLU A 139 -10.02 -11.91 7.85
N LYS A 140 -9.84 -12.51 6.67
CA LYS A 140 -8.51 -12.67 6.04
C LYS A 140 -7.88 -11.30 5.75
N ARG A 141 -8.66 -10.31 5.26
CA ARG A 141 -8.16 -8.97 4.94
C ARG A 141 -7.70 -8.19 6.16
N ALA A 142 -8.36 -8.33 7.32
CA ALA A 142 -7.96 -7.66 8.55
C ALA A 142 -6.54 -8.03 8.99
N LYS A 143 -6.16 -9.31 8.89
CA LYS A 143 -4.79 -9.76 9.22
C LYS A 143 -3.78 -9.27 8.19
N MET A 144 -4.13 -9.33 6.91
CA MET A 144 -3.26 -8.89 5.82
C MET A 144 -2.95 -7.39 5.87
N SER A 145 -3.91 -6.53 6.20
CA SER A 145 -3.68 -5.08 6.26
C SER A 145 -2.67 -4.71 7.33
N LYS A 146 -2.76 -5.34 8.50
CA LYS A 146 -1.80 -5.16 9.58
C LYS A 146 -0.38 -5.52 9.13
N MET A 147 -0.21 -6.72 8.58
CA MET A 147 1.09 -7.18 8.07
C MET A 147 1.65 -6.26 6.98
N ALA A 148 0.80 -5.75 6.08
CA ALA A 148 1.24 -4.88 5.00
C ALA A 148 1.75 -3.52 5.52
N VAL A 149 1.06 -2.93 6.49
CA VAL A 149 1.46 -1.64 7.09
C VAL A 149 2.72 -1.81 7.93
N GLU A 150 2.71 -2.73 8.90
CA GLU A 150 3.85 -2.94 9.80
C GLU A 150 5.10 -3.40 9.04
N GLY A 151 4.94 -4.33 8.11
CA GLY A 151 6.04 -4.81 7.25
C GLY A 151 6.60 -3.72 6.36
N THR A 152 5.76 -2.81 5.84
CA THR A 152 6.26 -1.65 5.10
C THR A 152 7.08 -0.73 6.01
N ILE A 153 6.57 -0.35 7.19
CA ILE A 153 7.30 0.53 8.12
C ILE A 153 8.66 -0.09 8.51
N GLU A 154 8.69 -1.39 8.79
CA GLU A 154 9.92 -2.11 9.10
C GLU A 154 10.91 -2.09 7.93
N ALA A 155 10.44 -2.35 6.70
CA ALA A 155 11.26 -2.31 5.50
C ALA A 155 11.84 -0.91 5.25
N ILE A 156 11.04 0.15 5.39
CA ILE A 156 11.51 1.54 5.26
C ILE A 156 12.64 1.80 6.26
N ARG A 157 12.43 1.41 7.52
CA ARG A 157 13.43 1.62 8.57
C ARG A 157 14.74 0.90 8.28
N LYS A 158 14.68 -0.35 7.81
CA LYS A 158 15.86 -1.10 7.37
C LYS A 158 16.57 -0.40 6.20
N MET A 159 15.81 0.08 5.20
CA MET A 159 16.36 0.80 4.05
C MET A 159 17.02 2.13 4.42
N VAL A 160 16.54 2.81 5.46
CA VAL A 160 17.21 4.01 5.99
C VAL A 160 18.47 3.62 6.76
N GLN A 161 18.42 2.57 7.59
CA GLN A 161 19.59 2.09 8.34
C GLN A 161 20.72 1.61 7.44
N ASP A 162 20.41 0.96 6.31
CA ASP A 162 21.40 0.45 5.36
C ASP A 162 21.79 1.47 4.27
N GLY A 163 21.19 2.65 4.27
CA GLY A 163 21.54 3.77 3.39
C GLY A 163 20.95 3.70 1.98
N ARG A 164 20.07 2.75 1.68
CA ARG A 164 19.28 2.74 0.42
C ARG A 164 18.33 3.93 0.32
N ILE A 165 17.87 4.44 1.47
CA ILE A 165 17.10 5.68 1.59
C ILE A 165 17.89 6.63 2.49
N LYS A 166 18.03 7.89 2.08
CA LYS A 166 18.75 8.93 2.83
C LYS A 166 17.79 9.80 3.61
#